data_AF-A0A959CYA6-F1
#
_entry.id   AF-A0A959CYA6-F1
#
_cell.length_a   1.000
_cell.length_b   1.000
_cell.length_c   1.000
_cell.angle_alpha   90.00
_cell.angle_beta   90.00
_cell.angle_gamma   90.00
#
_symmetry.space_group_name_H-M   'P 1'
#
loop_
_entity.id
_entity.type
_entity.pdbx_description
1 polymer ?
#
loop_
_entity_poly.entity_id
_entity_poly.type
_entity_poly.pdbx_seq_one_letter_code
_entity_poly.pdbx_strand_id
1 'polypeptide(L)'
;PMSEVANVEYSEGPMQISREDARRRINIGVNVRNRDVASLVADIEAALGERLALPAGYYIRYGGQFENLEAARRRLGVAVPVSLALIFVLLYFTFGKLKYALMIFTAVPTAAIGGILALWIRGMPFSISAGVGFIALFGVAVLNGIVLISHFNRLRYEDGMTNIRQVIIIGSLTRMRPVIMTATVAALGFLPMAMSTSNGAEVQKPLATVVIGGLLTATLLTLVVLPVLYYLANRNLNRPLPPATAVLLLPFLFLGSPVHAQQPELTLDIALQQVLENHPSLKNGSIDVQQAQLGVEAASPIPSTEFILGVGQYNTSAIDYQLGVTQSLGVPGLNQRRREAARARLALAGNKQALLEQQLAYQVKSSWQDWLFSQQRLKALAQQESLFTTLLEKAELQYRTGEIGQLENILAANLLTQARNALKQGHIEEGQAFTRLLQRSFAEGYRRSSDSLQLLALPATDSTASLQLPLSPLEQEIEVARRQAQVEDRMLKPELRLGA
;
A
#
# COMPACT_ATOMS: atom_id res chain seq x y z
N PRO A 1 -28.96 36.49 47.25
CA PRO A 1 -29.45 35.60 46.17
C PRO A 1 -28.30 34.74 45.62
N MET A 2 -28.53 33.55 45.05
CA MET A 2 -27.44 32.68 44.53
C MET A 2 -26.53 33.36 43.49
N SER A 3 -27.04 34.38 42.81
CA SER A 3 -26.33 35.24 41.86
C SER A 3 -25.27 36.18 42.47
N GLU A 4 -25.23 36.34 43.80
CA GLU A 4 -24.19 37.15 44.48
C GLU A 4 -22.92 36.35 44.79
N VAL A 5 -22.97 35.01 44.69
CA VAL A 5 -21.89 34.10 45.06
C VAL A 5 -21.43 33.17 43.93
N ALA A 6 -22.24 33.00 42.88
CA ALA A 6 -21.88 32.19 41.71
C ALA A 6 -22.60 32.67 40.44
N ASN A 7 -21.95 32.48 39.29
CA ASN A 7 -22.56 32.69 37.98
C ASN A 7 -23.17 31.37 37.48
N VAL A 8 -24.47 31.34 37.23
CA VAL A 8 -25.21 30.13 36.81
C VAL A 8 -25.62 30.30 35.35
N GLU A 9 -24.97 29.53 34.47
CA GLU A 9 -25.21 29.56 33.03
C GLU A 9 -25.53 28.16 32.52
N TYR A 10 -26.41 28.07 31.52
CA TYR A 10 -26.62 26.83 30.79
C TYR A 10 -25.49 26.66 29.77
N SER A 11 -24.71 25.59 29.91
CA SER A 11 -23.64 25.23 28.97
C SER A 11 -23.92 23.89 28.31
N GLU A 12 -23.61 23.76 27.02
CA GLU A 12 -23.62 22.46 26.36
C GLU A 12 -22.50 21.57 26.90
N GLY A 13 -22.87 20.36 27.34
CA GLY A 13 -21.94 19.33 27.79
C GLY A 13 -22.02 18.09 26.90
N PRO A 14 -20.98 17.23 26.89
CA PRO A 14 -21.04 15.99 26.14
C PRO A 14 -22.12 15.08 26.73
N MET A 15 -23.11 14.71 25.92
CA MET A 15 -24.17 13.77 26.34
C MET A 15 -23.60 12.39 26.73
N GLN A 16 -22.55 11.94 26.04
CA GLN A 16 -21.87 10.67 26.32
C GLN A 16 -20.43 10.72 25.84
N ILE A 17 -19.48 10.21 26.65
CA ILE A 17 -18.08 10.05 26.26
C ILE A 17 -17.83 8.58 25.94
N SER A 18 -17.80 8.25 24.65
CA SER A 18 -17.45 6.91 24.18
C SER A 18 -15.93 6.71 24.13
N ARG A 19 -15.46 5.54 24.56
CA ARG A 19 -14.05 5.17 24.51
C ARG A 19 -13.84 3.78 23.92
N GLU A 20 -12.70 3.60 23.27
CA GLU A 20 -12.17 2.33 22.79
C GLU A 20 -10.66 2.36 23.00
N ASP A 21 -10.09 1.29 23.54
CA ASP A 21 -8.66 1.22 23.93
C ASP A 21 -8.20 2.43 24.75
N ALA A 22 -9.04 2.85 25.71
CA ALA A 22 -8.88 4.04 26.57
C ALA A 22 -8.87 5.40 25.84
N ARG A 23 -8.97 5.43 24.51
CA ARG A 23 -9.04 6.65 23.68
C ARG A 23 -10.48 7.07 23.46
N ARG A 24 -10.74 8.38 23.41
CA ARG A 24 -12.09 8.91 23.08
C ARG A 24 -12.37 8.63 21.60
N ARG A 25 -13.57 8.14 21.29
CA ARG A 25 -14.01 7.89 19.91
C ARG A 25 -15.37 8.52 19.63
N ILE A 26 -15.57 8.89 18.37
CA ILE A 26 -16.87 9.31 17.83
C ILE A 26 -17.22 8.30 16.74
N ASN A 27 -18.39 7.67 16.87
CA ASN A 27 -18.86 6.67 15.90
C ASN A 27 -19.78 7.34 14.89
N ILE A 28 -19.46 7.21 13.61
CA ILE A 28 -20.31 7.66 12.50
C ILE A 28 -20.84 6.41 11.80
N GLY A 29 -22.15 6.17 11.92
CA GLY A 29 -22.82 5.05 11.29
C GLY A 29 -23.21 5.37 9.85
N VAL A 30 -22.77 4.55 8.89
CA VAL A 30 -23.16 4.65 7.48
C VAL A 30 -23.88 3.37 7.07
N ASN A 31 -25.13 3.51 6.63
CA ASN A 31 -25.92 2.39 6.13
C ASN A 31 -25.78 2.30 4.61
N VAL A 32 -25.42 1.11 4.14
CA VAL A 32 -25.24 0.83 2.71
C VAL A 32 -26.48 0.12 2.18
N ARG A 33 -27.00 0.57 1.04
CA ARG A 33 -28.08 -0.12 0.31
C ARG A 33 -27.72 -0.20 -1.16
N ASN A 34 -27.91 -1.37 -1.76
CA ASN A 34 -27.65 -1.64 -3.19
C ASN A 34 -26.20 -1.35 -3.65
N ARG A 35 -25.23 -1.41 -2.73
CA ARG A 35 -23.81 -1.18 -3.02
C ARG A 35 -22.96 -2.11 -2.15
N ASP A 36 -21.77 -2.48 -2.62
CA ASP A 36 -20.84 -3.29 -1.86
C ASP A 36 -20.09 -2.45 -0.81
N VAL A 37 -19.79 -3.07 0.33
CA VAL A 37 -19.16 -2.40 1.48
C VAL A 37 -17.73 -1.97 1.16
N ALA A 38 -16.99 -2.76 0.38
CA ALA A 38 -15.59 -2.49 0.09
C ALA A 38 -15.41 -1.23 -0.79
N SER A 39 -16.17 -1.12 -1.88
CA SER A 39 -16.10 0.04 -2.78
C SER A 39 -16.61 1.31 -2.11
N LEU A 40 -17.62 1.21 -1.25
CA LEU A 40 -18.07 2.38 -0.49
C LEU A 40 -16.97 2.91 0.44
N VAL A 41 -16.30 2.03 1.19
CA VAL A 41 -15.23 2.45 2.10
C VAL A 41 -14.07 3.05 1.32
N ALA A 42 -13.71 2.48 0.18
CA ALA A 42 -12.68 3.03 -0.70
C ALA A 42 -13.03 4.46 -1.19
N ASP A 43 -14.28 4.69 -1.60
CA ASP A 43 -14.74 6.04 -1.98
C ASP A 43 -14.69 7.02 -0.80
N ILE A 44 -15.09 6.58 0.40
CA ILE A 44 -15.06 7.41 1.61
C ILE A 44 -13.61 7.76 1.97
N GLU A 45 -12.69 6.79 1.90
CA GLU A 45 -11.27 7.00 2.15
C GLU A 45 -10.66 8.00 1.16
N ALA A 46 -10.96 7.86 -0.13
CA ALA A 46 -10.52 8.80 -1.15
C ALA A 46 -11.09 10.21 -0.92
N ALA A 47 -12.40 10.33 -0.68
CA ALA A 47 -13.06 11.62 -0.49
C ALA A 47 -12.60 12.35 0.78
N LEU A 48 -12.34 11.61 1.87
CA LEU A 48 -11.86 12.18 3.13
C LEU A 48 -10.38 12.53 3.07
N GLY A 49 -9.56 11.72 2.39
CA GLY A 49 -8.13 12.01 2.20
C GLY A 49 -7.86 13.32 1.47
N GLU A 50 -8.71 13.68 0.50
CA GLU A 50 -8.57 14.94 -0.25
C GLU A 50 -9.12 16.17 0.48
N ARG A 51 -10.18 16.00 1.29
CA ARG A 51 -10.99 17.13 1.78
C ARG A 51 -10.89 17.40 3.28
N LEU A 52 -10.33 16.48 4.06
CA LEU A 52 -10.35 16.57 5.52
C LEU A 52 -8.93 16.60 6.10
N ALA A 53 -8.49 17.79 6.53
CA ALA A 53 -7.30 17.94 7.35
C ALA A 53 -7.66 17.73 8.83
N LEU A 54 -7.22 16.61 9.42
CA LEU A 54 -7.42 16.31 10.84
C LEU A 54 -6.35 16.98 11.71
N PRO A 55 -6.73 17.60 12.87
CA PRO A 55 -5.76 18.06 13.85
C PRO A 55 -4.88 16.93 14.38
N ALA A 56 -3.68 17.28 14.86
CA ALA A 56 -2.73 16.31 15.42
C ALA A 56 -3.37 15.48 16.56
N GLY A 57 -3.18 14.16 16.50
CA GLY A 57 -3.72 13.21 17.48
C GLY A 57 -5.08 12.60 17.12
N TYR A 58 -5.75 13.07 16.07
CA TYR A 58 -6.97 12.47 15.54
C TYR A 58 -6.65 11.52 14.38
N TYR A 59 -7.32 10.37 14.34
CA TYR A 59 -7.22 9.41 13.24
C TYR A 59 -8.58 8.78 12.99
N ILE A 60 -8.81 8.36 11.74
CA ILE A 60 -10.02 7.66 11.32
C ILE A 60 -9.71 6.16 11.30
N ARG A 61 -10.64 5.34 11.80
CA ARG A 61 -10.60 3.89 11.68
C ARG A 61 -11.92 3.42 11.10
N TYR A 62 -11.85 2.62 10.03
CA TYR A 62 -13.01 1.99 9.41
C TYR A 62 -13.30 0.65 10.11
N GLY A 63 -14.35 0.63 10.93
CA GLY A 63 -14.75 -0.54 11.71
C GLY A 63 -15.98 -1.27 11.15
N GLY A 64 -16.49 -2.22 11.93
CA GLY A 64 -17.76 -2.90 11.65
C GLY A 64 -17.65 -4.01 10.59
N GLN A 65 -18.56 -4.02 9.61
CA GLN A 65 -18.58 -5.08 8.58
C GLN A 65 -17.35 -5.04 7.68
N PHE A 66 -16.76 -3.87 7.43
CA PHE A 66 -15.55 -3.74 6.63
C PHE A 66 -14.33 -4.37 7.31
N GLU A 67 -14.15 -4.12 8.61
CA GLU A 67 -13.08 -4.76 9.40
C GLU A 67 -13.21 -6.29 9.39
N ASN A 68 -14.43 -6.81 9.53
CA ASN A 68 -14.70 -8.25 9.41
C ASN A 68 -14.37 -8.79 8.01
N LEU A 69 -14.70 -8.03 6.96
CA LEU A 69 -14.36 -8.39 5.57
C LEU A 69 -12.85 -8.41 5.36
N GLU A 70 -12.11 -7.43 5.88
CA GLU A 70 -10.66 -7.35 5.75
C GLU A 70 -9.97 -8.50 6.51
N ALA A 71 -10.38 -8.76 7.76
CA ALA A 71 -9.90 -9.88 8.54
C ALA A 71 -10.15 -11.22 7.83
N ALA A 72 -11.33 -11.39 7.24
CA ALA A 72 -11.66 -12.59 6.48
C ALA A 72 -10.88 -12.69 5.17
N ARG A 73 -10.66 -11.59 4.45
CA ARG A 73 -9.82 -11.55 3.24
C ARG A 73 -8.39 -11.98 3.55
N ARG A 74 -7.80 -11.50 4.65
CA ARG A 74 -6.47 -11.93 5.11
C ARG A 74 -6.42 -13.42 5.40
N ARG A 75 -7.43 -13.97 6.10
CA ARG A 75 -7.54 -15.40 6.37
C ARG A 75 -7.68 -16.22 5.09
N LEU A 76 -8.57 -15.83 4.18
CA LEU A 76 -8.76 -16.52 2.89
C LEU A 76 -7.52 -16.43 1.98
N GLY A 77 -6.80 -15.31 2.04
CA GLY A 77 -5.53 -15.13 1.32
C GLY A 77 -4.45 -16.14 1.72
N VAL A 78 -4.54 -16.72 2.92
CA VAL A 78 -3.66 -17.81 3.37
C VAL A 78 -4.33 -19.18 3.19
N ALA A 79 -5.61 -19.30 3.54
CA ALA A 79 -6.32 -20.57 3.53
C ALA A 79 -6.44 -21.16 2.12
N VAL A 80 -6.76 -20.35 1.10
CA VAL A 80 -6.93 -20.83 -0.29
C VAL A 80 -5.61 -21.40 -0.85
N PRO A 81 -4.46 -20.70 -0.79
CA PRO A 81 -3.18 -21.28 -1.21
C PRO A 81 -2.80 -22.55 -0.46
N VAL A 82 -3.00 -22.59 0.87
CA VAL A 82 -2.71 -23.77 1.68
C VAL A 82 -3.58 -24.96 1.26
N SER A 83 -4.88 -24.76 1.05
CA SER A 83 -5.78 -25.81 0.56
C SER A 83 -5.36 -26.32 -0.82
N LEU A 84 -5.00 -25.42 -1.75
CA LEU A 84 -4.51 -25.80 -3.07
C LEU A 84 -3.19 -26.58 -3.01
N ALA A 85 -2.26 -26.18 -2.14
CA ALA A 85 -1.01 -26.90 -1.92
C ALA A 85 -1.28 -28.31 -1.36
N LEU A 86 -2.17 -28.44 -0.37
CA LEU A 86 -2.55 -29.74 0.19
C LEU A 86 -3.22 -30.65 -0.84
N ILE A 87 -4.14 -30.11 -1.64
CA ILE A 87 -4.76 -30.84 -2.77
C ILE A 87 -3.68 -31.32 -3.75
N PHE A 88 -2.72 -30.46 -4.09
CA PHE A 88 -1.63 -30.82 -5.00
C PHE A 88 -0.72 -31.91 -4.43
N VAL A 89 -0.35 -31.83 -3.15
CA VAL A 89 0.44 -32.85 -2.45
C VAL A 89 -0.30 -34.19 -2.44
N LEU A 90 -1.61 -34.18 -2.14
CA LEU A 90 -2.42 -35.38 -2.15
C LEU A 90 -2.50 -36.01 -3.55
N LEU A 91 -2.63 -35.18 -4.60
CA LEU A 91 -2.57 -35.63 -5.99
C LEU A 91 -1.21 -36.24 -6.35
N TYR A 92 -0.11 -35.63 -5.90
CA TYR A 92 1.23 -36.16 -6.12
C TYR A 92 1.39 -37.54 -5.47
N PHE A 93 0.96 -37.72 -4.22
CA PHE A 93 0.99 -39.01 -3.54
C PHE A 93 0.07 -40.06 -4.19
N THR A 94 -1.10 -39.64 -4.68
CA THR A 94 -2.06 -40.55 -5.31
C THR A 94 -1.53 -41.15 -6.62
N PHE A 95 -0.84 -40.35 -7.45
CA PHE A 95 -0.40 -40.78 -8.78
C PHE A 95 1.09 -41.10 -8.90
N GLY A 96 1.91 -40.73 -7.92
CA GLY A 96 3.37 -40.95 -7.90
C GLY A 96 4.14 -40.26 -9.03
N LYS A 97 3.47 -39.50 -9.91
CA LYS A 97 4.07 -38.82 -11.07
C LYS A 97 3.54 -37.39 -11.17
N LEU A 98 4.47 -36.43 -11.12
CA LEU A 98 4.17 -34.99 -11.14
C LEU A 98 3.32 -34.58 -12.35
N LYS A 99 3.55 -35.20 -13.52
CA LYS A 99 2.78 -34.92 -14.74
C LYS A 99 1.27 -35.14 -14.57
N TYR A 100 0.85 -36.20 -13.87
CA TYR A 100 -0.58 -36.50 -13.70
C TYR A 100 -1.20 -35.57 -12.65
N ALA A 101 -0.46 -35.25 -11.58
CA ALA A 101 -0.90 -34.28 -10.60
C ALA A 101 -1.12 -32.89 -11.23
N LEU A 102 -0.18 -32.40 -12.03
CA LEU A 102 -0.30 -31.12 -12.75
C LEU A 102 -1.47 -31.11 -13.73
N MET A 103 -1.69 -32.19 -14.48
CA MET A 103 -2.82 -32.28 -15.40
C MET A 103 -4.17 -32.24 -14.70
N ILE A 104 -4.32 -32.89 -13.54
CA ILE A 104 -5.57 -32.84 -12.77
C ILE A 104 -5.71 -31.45 -12.16
N PHE A 105 -4.61 -30.84 -11.73
CA PHE A 105 -4.61 -29.49 -11.16
C PHE A 105 -5.07 -28.42 -12.14
N THR A 106 -4.98 -28.63 -13.46
CA THR A 106 -5.55 -27.69 -14.44
C THR A 106 -7.08 -27.59 -14.35
N ALA A 107 -7.75 -28.56 -13.72
CA ALA A 107 -9.19 -28.49 -13.48
C ALA A 107 -9.57 -27.35 -12.52
N VAL A 108 -8.67 -26.96 -11.60
CA VAL A 108 -8.91 -25.93 -10.58
C VAL A 108 -9.13 -24.55 -11.22
N PRO A 109 -8.24 -24.00 -12.06
CA PRO A 109 -8.50 -22.75 -12.77
C PRO A 109 -9.75 -22.80 -13.65
N THR A 110 -9.99 -23.93 -14.35
CA THR A 110 -11.18 -24.04 -15.21
C THR A 110 -12.49 -23.99 -14.42
N ALA A 111 -12.50 -24.55 -13.21
CA ALA A 111 -13.63 -24.46 -12.29
C ALA A 111 -13.80 -23.04 -11.74
N ALA A 112 -12.69 -22.37 -11.40
CA ALA A 112 -12.72 -21.00 -10.89
C ALA A 112 -13.37 -20.04 -11.89
N ILE A 113 -13.05 -20.17 -13.18
CA ILE A 113 -13.62 -19.32 -14.25
C ILE A 113 -15.14 -19.38 -14.25
N GLY A 114 -15.74 -20.58 -14.20
CA GLY A 114 -17.21 -20.68 -14.18
C GLY A 114 -17.85 -20.24 -12.87
N GLY A 115 -17.18 -20.43 -11.73
CA GLY A 115 -17.66 -19.92 -10.45
C GLY A 115 -17.71 -18.38 -10.43
N ILE A 116 -16.66 -17.73 -10.93
CA ILE A 116 -16.59 -16.26 -11.06
C ILE A 116 -17.65 -15.77 -12.05
N LEU A 117 -17.76 -16.41 -13.21
CA LEU A 117 -18.73 -16.05 -14.25
C LEU A 117 -20.17 -16.18 -13.73
N ALA A 118 -20.48 -17.22 -12.95
CA ALA A 118 -21.81 -17.40 -12.37
C ALA A 118 -22.15 -16.33 -11.31
N LEU A 119 -21.19 -15.91 -10.49
CA LEU A 119 -21.38 -14.79 -9.57
C LEU A 119 -21.65 -13.49 -10.33
N TRP A 120 -20.88 -13.24 -11.40
CA TRP A 120 -20.99 -12.05 -12.22
C TRP A 120 -22.34 -11.97 -12.95
N ILE A 121 -22.77 -13.03 -13.61
CA ILE A 121 -24.08 -13.10 -14.29
C ILE A 121 -25.23 -12.84 -13.30
N ARG A 122 -25.08 -13.28 -12.05
CA ARG A 122 -26.08 -13.13 -11.01
C ARG A 122 -25.96 -11.81 -10.22
N GLY A 123 -24.99 -10.96 -10.56
CA GLY A 123 -24.76 -9.67 -9.90
C GLY A 123 -24.41 -9.80 -8.41
N MET A 124 -23.81 -10.92 -8.00
CA MET A 124 -23.44 -11.15 -6.60
C MET A 124 -21.96 -10.82 -6.39
N PRO A 125 -21.63 -9.95 -5.41
CA PRO A 125 -20.24 -9.63 -5.12
C PRO A 125 -19.52 -10.83 -4.51
N PHE A 126 -18.18 -10.78 -4.57
CA PHE A 126 -17.36 -11.77 -3.89
C PHE A 126 -17.52 -11.64 -2.36
N SER A 127 -18.02 -12.69 -1.72
CA SER A 127 -18.22 -12.74 -0.27
C SER A 127 -17.40 -13.87 0.37
N ILE A 128 -17.32 -13.88 1.70
CA ILE A 128 -16.64 -14.94 2.45
C ILE A 128 -17.24 -16.32 2.11
N SER A 129 -18.56 -16.41 2.04
CA SER A 129 -19.26 -17.64 1.65
C SER A 129 -18.93 -18.08 0.23
N ALA A 130 -18.79 -17.13 -0.71
CA ALA A 130 -18.32 -17.46 -2.06
C ALA A 130 -16.90 -18.05 -2.04
N GLY A 131 -16.00 -17.48 -1.22
CA GLY A 131 -14.64 -17.98 -1.01
C GLY A 131 -14.59 -19.43 -0.52
N VAL A 132 -15.40 -19.77 0.49
CA VAL A 132 -15.56 -21.16 0.96
C VAL A 132 -16.10 -22.07 -0.16
N GLY A 133 -16.98 -21.53 -1.00
CA GLY A 133 -17.55 -22.23 -2.16
C GLY A 133 -16.51 -22.59 -3.20
N PHE A 134 -15.53 -21.72 -3.45
CA PHE A 134 -14.40 -22.01 -4.32
C PHE A 134 -13.53 -23.16 -3.78
N ILE A 135 -13.22 -23.17 -2.47
CA ILE A 135 -12.45 -24.25 -1.85
C ILE A 135 -13.17 -25.59 -2.02
N ALA A 136 -14.48 -25.63 -1.76
CA ALA A 136 -15.29 -26.83 -1.96
C ALA A 136 -15.33 -27.25 -3.44
N LEU A 137 -15.53 -26.30 -4.34
CA LEU A 137 -15.53 -26.51 -5.79
C LEU A 137 -14.21 -27.12 -6.28
N PHE A 138 -13.06 -26.65 -5.80
CA PHE A 138 -11.76 -27.17 -6.19
C PHE A 138 -11.61 -28.65 -5.84
N GLY A 139 -12.06 -29.07 -4.65
CA GLY A 139 -12.06 -30.48 -4.25
C GLY A 139 -12.90 -31.35 -5.19
N VAL A 140 -14.13 -30.91 -5.51
CA VAL A 140 -15.03 -31.68 -6.39
C VAL A 140 -14.52 -31.70 -7.84
N ALA A 141 -13.99 -30.58 -8.34
CA ALA A 141 -13.41 -30.51 -9.69
C ALA A 141 -12.22 -31.46 -9.83
N VAL A 142 -11.37 -31.53 -8.81
CA VAL A 142 -10.23 -32.45 -8.77
C VAL A 142 -10.67 -33.91 -8.73
N LEU A 143 -11.72 -34.24 -7.96
CA LEU A 143 -12.26 -35.61 -7.92
C LEU A 143 -12.64 -36.12 -9.32
N ASN A 144 -13.32 -35.30 -10.13
CA ASN A 144 -13.67 -35.66 -11.50
C ASN A 144 -12.43 -35.93 -12.36
N GLY A 145 -11.38 -35.11 -12.22
CA GLY A 145 -10.10 -35.31 -12.91
C GLY A 145 -9.38 -36.59 -12.47
N ILE A 146 -9.38 -36.91 -11.16
CA ILE A 146 -8.79 -38.14 -10.61
C ILE A 146 -9.44 -39.36 -11.24
N VAL A 147 -10.77 -39.41 -11.26
CA VAL A 147 -11.53 -40.56 -11.79
C VAL A 147 -11.20 -40.82 -13.27
N LEU A 148 -11.07 -39.77 -14.07
CA LEU A 148 -10.77 -39.89 -15.50
C LEU A 148 -9.33 -40.34 -15.75
N ILE A 149 -8.33 -39.73 -15.11
CA ILE A 149 -6.92 -40.10 -15.27
C ILE A 149 -6.62 -41.49 -14.71
N SER A 150 -7.21 -41.83 -13.56
CA SER A 150 -7.08 -43.17 -12.99
C SER A 150 -7.55 -44.22 -13.98
N HIS A 151 -8.68 -43.98 -14.67
CA HIS A 151 -9.16 -44.91 -15.68
C HIS A 151 -8.27 -44.99 -16.93
N PHE A 152 -7.74 -43.87 -17.42
CA PHE A 152 -6.75 -43.90 -18.51
C PHE A 152 -5.49 -44.67 -18.13
N ASN A 153 -5.00 -44.48 -16.91
CA ASN A 153 -3.85 -45.21 -16.41
C ASN A 153 -4.15 -46.70 -16.25
N ARG A 154 -5.34 -47.08 -15.78
CA ARG A 154 -5.78 -48.48 -15.71
C ARG A 154 -5.75 -49.14 -17.09
N LEU A 155 -6.40 -48.53 -18.08
CA LEU A 155 -6.43 -49.03 -19.46
C LEU A 155 -5.02 -49.18 -20.06
N ARG A 156 -4.10 -48.31 -19.68
CA ARG A 156 -2.73 -48.30 -20.20
C ARG A 156 -1.80 -49.30 -19.50
N TYR A 157 -1.83 -49.34 -18.17
CA TYR A 157 -0.86 -50.11 -17.38
C TYR A 157 -1.36 -51.49 -16.98
N GLU A 158 -2.67 -51.66 -16.74
CA GLU A 158 -3.27 -52.94 -16.37
C GLU A 158 -3.81 -53.66 -17.62
N ASP A 159 -4.58 -52.98 -18.47
CA ASP A 159 -5.19 -53.59 -19.68
C ASP A 159 -4.23 -53.62 -20.89
N GLY A 160 -2.97 -53.16 -20.71
CA GLY A 160 -1.88 -53.29 -21.69
C GLY A 160 -2.05 -52.49 -22.99
N MET A 161 -2.97 -51.53 -23.05
CA MET A 161 -3.24 -50.77 -24.28
C MET A 161 -2.08 -49.80 -24.62
N THR A 162 -1.40 -50.03 -25.74
CA THR A 162 -0.25 -49.23 -26.20
C THR A 162 -0.65 -47.97 -26.97
N ASN A 163 -1.83 -47.96 -27.61
CA ASN A 163 -2.31 -46.82 -28.38
C ASN A 163 -3.02 -45.78 -27.50
N ILE A 164 -2.35 -44.66 -27.22
CA ILE A 164 -2.83 -43.58 -26.36
C ILE A 164 -4.16 -42.99 -26.85
N ARG A 165 -4.36 -42.86 -28.17
CA ARG A 165 -5.61 -42.31 -28.72
C ARG A 165 -6.78 -43.25 -28.42
N GLN A 166 -6.55 -44.55 -28.54
CA GLN A 166 -7.56 -45.56 -28.26
C GLN A 166 -7.91 -45.61 -26.77
N VAL A 167 -6.91 -45.51 -25.89
CA VAL A 167 -7.10 -45.38 -24.42
C VAL A 167 -7.96 -44.18 -24.08
N ILE A 168 -7.70 -43.02 -24.70
CA ILE A 168 -8.48 -41.81 -24.46
C ILE A 168 -9.92 -41.96 -24.93
N ILE A 169 -10.14 -42.47 -26.15
CA ILE A 169 -11.50 -42.62 -26.70
C ILE A 169 -12.32 -43.58 -25.83
N ILE A 170 -11.79 -44.77 -25.55
CA ILE A 170 -12.48 -45.77 -24.73
C ILE A 170 -12.69 -45.24 -23.32
N GLY A 171 -11.65 -44.73 -22.68
CA GLY A 171 -11.74 -44.23 -21.32
C GLY A 171 -12.69 -43.05 -21.16
N SER A 172 -12.71 -42.12 -22.12
CA SER A 172 -13.65 -40.99 -22.12
C SER A 172 -15.08 -41.47 -22.33
N LEU A 173 -15.34 -42.38 -23.27
CA LEU A 173 -16.68 -42.92 -23.50
C LEU A 173 -17.23 -43.66 -22.27
N THR A 174 -16.39 -44.46 -21.61
CA THR A 174 -16.78 -45.20 -20.40
C THR A 174 -17.02 -44.27 -19.20
N ARG A 175 -16.30 -43.15 -19.10
CA ARG A 175 -16.38 -42.22 -17.95
C ARG A 175 -17.29 -41.02 -18.15
N MET A 176 -17.67 -40.70 -19.39
CA MET A 176 -18.54 -39.56 -19.69
C MET A 176 -19.86 -39.64 -18.93
N ARG A 177 -20.54 -40.80 -18.93
CA ARG A 177 -21.82 -40.98 -18.22
C ARG A 177 -21.67 -40.81 -16.70
N PRO A 178 -20.74 -41.50 -16.02
CA PRO A 178 -20.50 -41.27 -14.59
C PRO A 178 -20.17 -39.83 -14.22
N VAL A 179 -19.31 -39.15 -14.99
CA VAL A 179 -18.87 -37.77 -14.69
C VAL A 179 -20.02 -36.78 -14.85
N ILE A 180 -20.84 -36.91 -15.90
CA ILE A 180 -22.01 -36.05 -16.10
C ILE A 180 -23.04 -36.31 -14.99
N MET A 181 -23.25 -37.58 -14.60
CA MET A 181 -24.19 -37.94 -13.55
C MET A 181 -23.79 -37.32 -12.20
N THR A 182 -22.54 -37.46 -11.76
CA THR A 182 -22.08 -36.89 -10.48
C THR A 182 -22.14 -35.36 -10.49
N ALA A 183 -21.77 -34.73 -11.60
CA ALA A 183 -21.89 -33.29 -11.79
C ALA A 183 -23.34 -32.80 -11.69
N THR A 184 -24.26 -33.49 -12.36
CA THR A 184 -25.67 -33.13 -12.40
C THR A 184 -26.30 -33.29 -11.02
N VAL A 185 -26.03 -34.40 -10.33
CA VAL A 185 -26.52 -34.64 -8.97
C VAL A 185 -26.03 -33.55 -8.01
N ALA A 186 -24.74 -33.20 -8.06
CA ALA A 186 -24.19 -32.13 -7.24
C ALA A 186 -24.82 -30.77 -7.57
N ALA A 187 -24.94 -30.41 -8.85
CA ALA A 187 -25.54 -29.15 -9.28
C ALA A 187 -27.01 -29.04 -8.85
N LEU A 188 -27.80 -30.12 -9.01
CA LEU A 188 -29.19 -30.17 -8.57
C LEU A 188 -29.31 -30.13 -7.04
N GLY A 189 -28.37 -30.72 -6.30
CA GLY A 189 -28.34 -30.66 -4.84
C GLY A 189 -28.11 -29.24 -4.30
N PHE A 190 -27.31 -28.42 -5.00
CA PHE A 190 -27.09 -27.01 -4.66
C PHE A 190 -28.16 -26.06 -5.22
N LEU A 191 -29.03 -26.52 -6.13
CA LEU A 191 -30.01 -25.65 -6.80
C LEU A 191 -31.02 -25.00 -5.81
N PRO A 192 -31.62 -25.72 -4.84
CA PRO A 192 -32.52 -25.09 -3.86
C PRO A 192 -31.82 -24.02 -3.02
N MET A 193 -30.57 -24.30 -2.62
CA MET A 193 -29.73 -23.39 -1.86
C MET A 193 -29.39 -22.13 -2.67
N ALA A 194 -29.16 -22.28 -3.98
CA ALA A 194 -28.93 -21.16 -4.87
C ALA A 194 -30.21 -20.32 -5.07
N MET A 195 -31.40 -20.90 -5.06
CA MET A 195 -32.65 -20.17 -5.34
C MET A 195 -33.41 -19.66 -4.10
N SER A 196 -33.05 -20.14 -2.90
CA SER A 196 -33.77 -19.81 -1.66
C SER A 196 -33.84 -18.30 -1.40
N THR A 197 -34.99 -17.80 -0.93
CA THR A 197 -35.17 -16.41 -0.45
C THR A 197 -35.40 -16.33 1.06
N SER A 198 -35.20 -17.43 1.78
CA SER A 198 -35.39 -17.47 3.22
C SER A 198 -34.32 -16.69 3.99
N ASN A 199 -34.58 -16.39 5.26
CA ASN A 199 -33.59 -15.85 6.18
C ASN A 199 -32.34 -16.76 6.18
N GLY A 200 -31.14 -16.17 6.09
CA GLY A 200 -29.87 -16.89 6.02
C GLY A 200 -29.47 -17.30 4.60
N ALA A 201 -30.34 -17.10 3.60
CA ALA A 201 -29.99 -17.37 2.21
C ALA A 201 -28.90 -16.42 1.69
N GLU A 202 -28.64 -15.30 2.35
CA GLU A 202 -27.56 -14.35 2.04
C GLU A 202 -26.18 -15.02 2.11
N VAL A 203 -26.00 -15.97 3.03
CA VAL A 203 -24.76 -16.73 3.20
C VAL A 203 -24.72 -17.90 2.22
N GLN A 204 -25.88 -18.46 1.87
CA GLN A 204 -25.99 -19.71 1.13
C GLN A 204 -25.97 -19.54 -0.40
N LYS A 205 -26.63 -18.51 -0.93
CA LYS A 205 -26.72 -18.24 -2.38
C LYS A 205 -25.35 -18.11 -3.05
N PRO A 206 -24.39 -17.34 -2.51
CA PRO A 206 -23.09 -17.18 -3.16
C PRO A 206 -22.28 -18.48 -3.15
N LEU A 207 -22.34 -19.24 -2.05
CA LEU A 207 -21.69 -20.55 -1.92
C LEU A 207 -22.18 -21.50 -3.02
N ALA A 208 -23.50 -21.68 -3.11
CA ALA A 208 -24.12 -22.59 -4.06
C ALA A 208 -23.91 -22.17 -5.52
N THR A 209 -24.00 -20.86 -5.80
CA THR A 209 -23.86 -20.34 -7.17
C THR A 209 -22.45 -20.57 -7.73
N VAL A 210 -21.41 -20.38 -6.90
CA VAL A 210 -20.02 -20.68 -7.29
C VAL A 210 -19.85 -22.16 -7.61
N VAL A 211 -20.38 -23.04 -6.76
CA VAL A 211 -20.24 -24.49 -6.95
C VAL A 211 -20.97 -24.94 -8.21
N ILE A 212 -22.21 -24.49 -8.46
CA ILE A 212 -22.97 -24.86 -9.66
C ILE A 212 -22.27 -24.37 -10.93
N GLY A 213 -21.93 -23.08 -11.02
CA GLY A 213 -21.29 -22.50 -12.20
C GLY A 213 -19.90 -23.11 -12.46
N GLY A 214 -19.16 -23.32 -11.39
CA GLY A 214 -17.86 -23.99 -11.43
C GLY A 214 -17.95 -25.44 -11.89
N LEU A 215 -18.94 -26.21 -11.42
CA LEU A 215 -19.14 -27.59 -11.86
C LEU A 215 -19.54 -27.68 -13.32
N LEU A 216 -20.46 -26.83 -13.79
CA LEU A 216 -20.88 -26.83 -15.20
C LEU A 216 -19.69 -26.59 -16.14
N THR A 217 -18.90 -25.56 -15.83
CA THR A 217 -17.70 -25.26 -16.63
C THR A 217 -16.61 -26.31 -16.46
N ALA A 218 -16.28 -26.72 -15.23
CA ALA A 218 -15.25 -27.71 -14.99
C ALA A 218 -15.58 -29.04 -15.65
N THR A 219 -16.82 -29.49 -15.64
CA THR A 219 -17.21 -30.78 -16.23
C THR A 219 -17.14 -30.76 -17.75
N LEU A 220 -17.62 -29.67 -18.37
CA LEU A 220 -17.50 -29.47 -19.81
C LEU A 220 -16.03 -29.39 -20.23
N LEU A 221 -15.23 -28.59 -19.53
CA LEU A 221 -13.83 -28.37 -19.87
C LEU A 221 -12.96 -29.59 -19.53
N THR A 222 -13.18 -30.30 -18.43
CA THR A 222 -12.37 -31.48 -18.07
C THR A 222 -12.58 -32.65 -19.04
N LEU A 223 -13.78 -32.87 -19.55
CA LEU A 223 -14.02 -33.91 -20.57
C LEU A 223 -13.34 -33.62 -21.92
N VAL A 224 -12.89 -32.38 -22.17
CA VAL A 224 -12.21 -31.99 -23.41
C VAL A 224 -10.71 -31.77 -23.17
N VAL A 225 -10.37 -30.91 -22.20
CA VAL A 225 -9.01 -30.48 -21.88
C VAL A 225 -8.18 -31.64 -21.33
N LEU A 226 -8.72 -32.43 -20.40
CA LEU A 226 -7.97 -33.48 -19.72
C LEU A 226 -7.52 -34.60 -20.69
N PRO A 227 -8.39 -35.10 -21.61
CA PRO A 227 -7.98 -35.99 -22.69
C PRO A 227 -6.85 -35.44 -23.57
N VAL A 228 -6.94 -34.17 -23.97
CA VAL A 228 -5.94 -33.52 -24.82
C VAL A 228 -4.61 -33.42 -24.08
N LEU A 229 -4.63 -33.00 -22.81
CA LEU A 229 -3.44 -32.96 -21.97
C LEU A 229 -2.84 -34.36 -21.76
N TYR A 230 -3.67 -35.40 -21.63
CA TYR A 230 -3.19 -36.78 -21.49
C TYR A 230 -2.49 -37.28 -22.74
N TYR A 231 -3.01 -36.92 -23.92
CA TYR A 231 -2.38 -37.22 -25.20
C TYR A 231 -1.01 -36.55 -25.31
N LEU A 232 -0.94 -35.25 -25.00
CA LEU A 232 0.30 -34.47 -25.08
C LEU A 232 1.37 -34.96 -24.10
N ALA A 233 0.99 -35.25 -22.84
CA ALA A 233 1.92 -35.65 -21.79
C ALA A 233 2.47 -37.07 -21.94
N ASN A 234 1.81 -37.93 -22.74
CA ASN A 234 2.22 -39.33 -22.92
C ASN A 234 2.71 -39.64 -24.34
N ARG A 235 2.59 -38.70 -25.28
CA ARG A 235 3.28 -38.81 -26.57
C ARG A 235 4.79 -38.82 -26.29
N ASN A 236 5.51 -39.84 -26.77
CA ASN A 236 6.97 -39.90 -26.70
C ASN A 236 7.57 -38.68 -27.43
N LEU A 237 7.76 -37.59 -26.69
CA LEU A 237 8.58 -36.47 -27.12
C LEU A 237 10.03 -36.84 -26.82
N ASN A 238 10.66 -37.59 -27.71
CA ASN A 238 12.13 -37.57 -27.88
C ASN A 238 12.59 -36.26 -28.55
N ARG A 239 11.86 -35.16 -28.36
CA ARG A 239 12.25 -33.82 -28.73
C ARG A 239 12.10 -32.95 -27.50
N PRO A 240 13.18 -32.28 -27.03
CA PRO A 240 13.05 -31.30 -25.98
C PRO A 240 12.01 -30.27 -26.43
N LEU A 241 11.07 -29.93 -25.55
CA LEU A 241 10.12 -28.86 -25.81
C LEU A 241 10.92 -27.59 -26.12
N PRO A 242 10.58 -26.83 -27.18
CA PRO A 242 11.22 -25.54 -27.42
C PRO A 242 10.99 -24.64 -26.19
N PRO A 243 11.99 -23.85 -25.76
CA PRO A 243 11.91 -23.06 -24.53
C PRO A 243 10.69 -22.13 -24.48
N ALA A 244 10.12 -21.76 -25.64
CA ALA A 244 8.95 -20.90 -25.76
C ALA A 244 7.65 -21.48 -25.13
N THR A 245 7.40 -22.80 -25.14
CA THR A 245 6.17 -23.37 -24.58
C THR A 245 6.27 -23.65 -23.07
N ALA A 246 7.48 -23.93 -22.57
CA ALA A 246 7.74 -23.97 -21.13
C ALA A 246 7.62 -22.56 -20.49
N VAL A 247 8.05 -21.52 -21.21
CA VAL A 247 7.92 -20.11 -20.81
C VAL A 247 6.48 -19.59 -20.85
N LEU A 248 5.56 -20.26 -21.57
CA LEU A 248 4.13 -19.91 -21.58
C LEU A 248 3.29 -20.63 -20.49
N LEU A 249 3.74 -21.79 -20.00
CA LEU A 249 3.07 -22.54 -18.92
C LEU A 249 3.55 -22.12 -17.53
N LEU A 250 4.80 -21.66 -17.38
CA LEU A 250 5.35 -21.16 -16.12
C LEU A 250 4.64 -19.91 -15.56
N PRO A 251 4.22 -18.90 -16.36
CA PRO A 251 3.46 -17.75 -15.86
C PRO A 251 2.08 -18.18 -15.34
N PHE A 252 1.51 -19.25 -15.90
CA PHE A 252 0.18 -19.73 -15.52
C PHE A 252 0.18 -20.50 -14.19
N LEU A 253 1.32 -21.11 -13.81
CA LEU A 253 1.54 -21.74 -12.49
C LEU A 253 1.91 -20.74 -11.39
N PHE A 254 2.36 -19.53 -11.74
CA PHE A 254 2.80 -18.50 -10.80
C PHE A 254 1.88 -17.27 -10.70
N LEU A 255 0.67 -17.32 -11.29
CA LEU A 255 -0.37 -16.27 -11.21
C LEU A 255 -0.85 -15.91 -9.78
N GLY A 256 -0.32 -16.54 -8.73
CA GLY A 256 -0.62 -16.25 -7.33
C GLY A 256 0.59 -15.94 -6.45
N SER A 257 1.81 -15.96 -6.99
CA SER A 257 2.96 -15.42 -6.24
C SER A 257 3.08 -13.95 -6.61
N PRO A 258 3.04 -12.99 -5.67
CA PRO A 258 3.58 -11.68 -5.98
C PRO A 258 5.03 -11.95 -6.38
N VAL A 259 5.34 -11.72 -7.66
CA VAL A 259 6.72 -11.54 -8.09
C VAL A 259 7.18 -10.35 -7.28
N HIS A 260 7.76 -10.60 -6.11
CA HIS A 260 8.59 -9.63 -5.43
C HIS A 260 9.75 -9.45 -6.42
N ALA A 261 9.59 -8.46 -7.30
CA ALA A 261 10.70 -7.85 -8.00
C ALA A 261 11.82 -7.72 -6.97
N GLN A 262 13.03 -8.16 -7.33
CA GLN A 262 14.19 -8.06 -6.46
C GLN A 262 14.25 -6.64 -5.92
N GLN A 263 13.85 -6.47 -4.66
CA GLN A 263 13.73 -5.15 -4.05
C GLN A 263 15.15 -4.61 -3.96
N PRO A 264 15.45 -3.46 -4.60
CA PRO A 264 16.78 -2.89 -4.56
C PRO A 264 17.22 -2.68 -3.11
N GLU A 265 18.51 -2.88 -2.86
CA GLU A 265 19.10 -2.60 -1.54
C GLU A 265 19.12 -1.08 -1.33
N LEU A 266 18.66 -0.62 -0.16
CA LEU A 266 18.70 0.79 0.16
C LEU A 266 20.14 1.20 0.45
N THR A 267 20.77 2.00 -0.42
CA THR A 267 22.06 2.65 -0.16
C THR A 267 21.86 4.09 0.28
N LEU A 268 22.82 4.69 1.00
CA LEU A 268 22.72 6.08 1.45
C LEU A 268 22.45 7.06 0.30
N ASP A 269 23.12 6.87 -0.84
CA ASP A 269 22.97 7.74 -2.01
C ASP A 269 21.56 7.63 -2.61
N ILE A 270 21.02 6.41 -2.68
CA ILE A 270 19.64 6.17 -3.13
C ILE A 270 18.64 6.81 -2.16
N ALA A 271 18.87 6.68 -0.85
CA ALA A 271 18.01 7.30 0.16
C ALA A 271 18.03 8.84 0.08
N LEU A 272 19.18 9.45 -0.24
CA LEU A 272 19.29 10.89 -0.45
C LEU A 272 18.61 11.33 -1.75
N GLN A 273 18.84 10.62 -2.85
CA GLN A 273 18.21 10.94 -4.13
C GLN A 273 16.68 10.86 -4.04
N GLN A 274 16.17 9.81 -3.39
CA GLN A 274 14.73 9.58 -3.27
C GLN A 274 14.03 10.72 -2.52
N VAL A 275 14.66 11.27 -1.48
CA VAL A 275 14.12 12.43 -0.73
C VAL A 275 14.19 13.70 -1.55
N LEU A 276 15.33 13.96 -2.20
CA LEU A 276 15.50 15.19 -2.98
C LEU A 276 14.53 15.26 -4.15
N GLU A 277 14.15 14.12 -4.73
CA GLU A 277 13.20 14.06 -5.86
C GLU A 277 11.72 14.01 -5.39
N ASN A 278 11.39 13.25 -4.35
CA ASN A 278 10.00 12.91 -4.04
C ASN A 278 9.41 13.63 -2.82
N HIS A 279 10.20 14.39 -2.05
CA HIS A 279 9.69 14.99 -0.81
C HIS A 279 8.69 16.14 -1.08
N PRO A 280 7.46 16.10 -0.53
CA PRO A 280 6.41 17.10 -0.83
C PRO A 280 6.81 18.54 -0.49
N SER A 281 7.56 18.76 0.60
CA SER A 281 7.97 20.12 0.99
C SER A 281 9.01 20.73 0.05
N LEU A 282 9.84 19.92 -0.65
CA LEU A 282 10.75 20.42 -1.68
C LEU A 282 9.97 20.85 -2.92
N LYS A 283 8.94 20.09 -3.29
CA LYS A 283 8.03 20.47 -4.37
C LYS A 283 7.31 21.78 -4.05
N ASN A 284 6.80 21.94 -2.84
CA ASN A 284 6.19 23.20 -2.39
C ASN A 284 7.20 24.35 -2.41
N GLY A 285 8.43 24.14 -1.92
CA GLY A 285 9.49 25.14 -1.98
C GLY A 285 9.82 25.57 -3.42
N SER A 286 9.87 24.63 -4.37
CA SER A 286 10.09 24.94 -5.79
C SER A 286 8.94 25.77 -6.40
N ILE A 287 7.70 25.52 -5.97
CA ILE A 287 6.52 26.31 -6.37
C ILE A 287 6.61 27.72 -5.76
N ASP A 288 7.05 27.87 -4.51
CA ASP A 288 7.23 29.17 -3.86
C ASP A 288 8.31 30.01 -4.59
N VAL A 289 9.41 29.37 -5.01
CA VAL A 289 10.45 30.01 -5.83
C VAL A 289 9.89 30.42 -7.19
N GLN A 290 9.11 29.56 -7.85
CA GLN A 290 8.46 29.88 -9.12
C GLN A 290 7.46 31.04 -8.97
N GLN A 291 6.66 31.05 -7.91
CA GLN A 291 5.74 32.14 -7.60
C GLN A 291 6.49 33.45 -7.35
N ALA A 292 7.60 33.41 -6.62
CA ALA A 292 8.43 34.57 -6.39
C ALA A 292 9.07 35.08 -7.71
N GLN A 293 9.46 34.19 -8.62
CA GLN A 293 9.98 34.52 -9.94
C GLN A 293 8.93 35.22 -10.81
N LEU A 294 7.72 34.68 -10.88
CA LEU A 294 6.59 35.32 -11.56
C LEU A 294 6.25 36.68 -10.92
N GLY A 295 6.40 36.81 -9.60
CA GLY A 295 6.27 38.08 -8.90
C GLY A 295 7.29 39.14 -9.32
N VAL A 296 8.52 38.75 -9.71
CA VAL A 296 9.53 39.67 -10.25
C VAL A 296 9.13 40.17 -11.64
N GLU A 297 8.55 39.30 -12.47
CA GLU A 297 8.05 39.65 -13.81
C GLU A 297 6.83 40.57 -13.72
N ALA A 298 5.91 40.27 -12.80
CA ALA A 298 4.70 41.06 -12.55
C ALA A 298 4.95 42.40 -11.83
N ALA A 299 6.16 42.65 -11.31
CA ALA A 299 6.47 43.83 -10.51
C ALA A 299 6.46 45.16 -11.30
N SER A 300 6.35 45.11 -12.63
CA SER A 300 6.23 46.29 -13.51
C SER A 300 4.91 46.25 -14.29
N PRO A 301 3.76 46.40 -13.62
CA PRO A 301 2.48 46.44 -14.31
C PRO A 301 2.41 47.71 -15.17
N ILE A 302 1.96 47.55 -16.41
CA ILE A 302 1.59 48.66 -17.27
C ILE A 302 0.15 49.03 -16.89
N PRO A 303 -0.10 50.23 -16.34
CA PRO A 303 -1.46 50.66 -16.00
C PRO A 303 -2.33 50.72 -17.25
N SER A 304 -3.57 50.24 -17.14
CA SER A 304 -4.55 50.24 -18.23
C SER A 304 -4.97 51.66 -18.60
N THR A 305 -5.15 51.91 -19.89
CA THR A 305 -5.78 53.14 -20.40
C THR A 305 -7.28 53.10 -20.10
N GLU A 306 -7.80 54.10 -19.41
CA GLU A 306 -9.23 54.19 -19.07
C GLU A 306 -9.95 55.10 -20.06
N PHE A 307 -10.97 54.55 -20.72
CA PHE A 307 -11.88 55.30 -21.58
C PHE A 307 -13.17 55.60 -20.80
N ILE A 308 -13.44 56.88 -20.58
CA ILE A 308 -14.62 57.34 -19.86
C ILE A 308 -15.66 57.81 -20.89
N LEU A 309 -16.81 57.14 -20.88
CA LEU A 309 -17.98 57.48 -21.70
C LEU A 309 -19.13 57.80 -20.76
N GLY A 310 -19.46 59.08 -20.62
CA GLY A 310 -20.55 59.57 -19.79
C GLY A 310 -21.64 60.20 -20.64
N VAL A 311 -22.91 59.92 -20.32
CA VAL A 311 -24.06 60.60 -20.91
C VAL A 311 -24.92 61.12 -19.76
N GLY A 312 -25.09 62.44 -19.66
CA GLY A 312 -25.74 63.06 -18.51
C GLY A 312 -25.66 64.59 -18.54
N GLN A 313 -26.31 65.24 -17.58
CA GLN A 313 -26.33 66.71 -17.46
C GLN A 313 -25.13 67.16 -16.62
N TYR A 314 -23.93 67.22 -17.21
CA TYR A 314 -22.69 67.48 -16.47
C TYR A 314 -22.39 68.98 -16.32
N ASN A 315 -22.61 69.77 -17.38
CA ASN A 315 -22.33 71.22 -17.37
C ASN A 315 -23.58 72.06 -17.67
N THR A 316 -24.60 71.50 -18.33
CA THR A 316 -25.86 72.19 -18.68
C THR A 316 -27.08 71.31 -18.32
N SER A 317 -28.28 71.88 -18.27
CA SER A 317 -29.55 71.13 -18.16
C SER A 317 -29.92 70.32 -19.42
N ALA A 318 -29.08 70.34 -20.45
CA ALA A 318 -29.18 69.49 -21.64
C ALA A 318 -28.39 68.19 -21.44
N ILE A 319 -28.78 67.12 -22.16
CA ILE A 319 -28.04 65.86 -22.12
C ILE A 319 -26.68 66.09 -22.80
N ASP A 320 -25.62 66.13 -22.00
CA ASP A 320 -24.23 66.29 -22.43
C ASP A 320 -23.55 64.91 -22.58
N TYR A 321 -22.66 64.80 -23.56
CA TYR A 321 -21.83 63.62 -23.78
C TYR A 321 -20.40 63.94 -23.33
N GLN A 322 -19.83 63.13 -22.44
CA GLN A 322 -18.45 63.23 -22.00
C GLN A 322 -17.64 62.07 -22.56
N LEU A 323 -16.63 62.39 -23.35
CA LEU A 323 -15.60 61.49 -23.86
C LEU A 323 -14.30 61.90 -23.16
N GLY A 324 -13.68 60.98 -22.42
CA GLY A 324 -12.38 61.23 -21.80
C GLY A 324 -11.46 60.04 -21.94
N VAL A 325 -10.18 60.28 -22.19
CA VAL A 325 -9.14 59.24 -22.17
C VAL A 325 -8.16 59.59 -21.06
N THR A 326 -8.03 58.73 -20.07
CA THR A 326 -7.08 58.91 -18.97
C THR A 326 -6.06 57.77 -18.98
N GLN A 327 -4.78 58.12 -19.05
CA GLN A 327 -3.66 57.23 -18.87
C GLN A 327 -2.96 57.59 -17.55
N SER A 328 -3.08 56.72 -16.55
CA SER A 328 -2.21 56.82 -15.38
C SER A 328 -0.79 56.38 -15.78
N LEU A 329 0.22 57.18 -15.42
CA LEU A 329 1.64 56.81 -15.53
C LEU A 329 2.20 56.27 -14.21
N GLY A 330 1.39 56.22 -13.15
CA GLY A 330 1.80 55.81 -11.82
C GLY A 330 2.79 56.78 -11.16
N VAL A 331 3.41 56.33 -10.06
CA VAL A 331 4.47 57.09 -9.37
C VAL A 331 5.84 56.79 -9.99
N PRO A 332 6.63 57.81 -10.38
CA PRO A 332 7.97 57.61 -10.94
C PRO A 332 8.89 56.78 -10.04
N GLY A 333 9.53 55.76 -10.61
CA GLY A 333 10.47 54.88 -9.90
C GLY A 333 9.84 53.84 -8.97
N LEU A 334 8.51 53.80 -8.82
CA LEU A 334 7.80 52.81 -8.00
C LEU A 334 7.98 51.38 -8.56
N ASN A 335 7.90 51.20 -9.88
CA ASN A 335 8.10 49.90 -10.53
C ASN A 335 9.50 49.35 -10.30
N GLN A 336 10.53 50.21 -10.24
CA GLN A 336 11.89 49.80 -9.90
C GLN A 336 11.97 49.27 -8.46
N ARG A 337 11.39 49.99 -7.49
CA ARG A 337 11.38 49.55 -6.09
C ARG A 337 10.57 48.28 -5.87
N ARG A 338 9.43 48.15 -6.55
CA ARG A 338 8.63 46.90 -6.56
C ARG A 338 9.44 45.73 -7.11
N ARG A 339 10.21 45.95 -8.19
CA ARG A 339 11.09 44.92 -8.76
C ARG A 339 12.25 44.55 -7.85
N GLU A 340 12.86 45.51 -7.16
CA GLU A 340 13.88 45.26 -6.13
C GLU A 340 13.33 44.45 -4.95
N ALA A 341 12.15 44.80 -4.44
CA ALA A 341 11.48 44.05 -3.38
C ALA A 341 11.10 42.63 -3.81
N ALA A 342 10.60 42.46 -5.04
CA ALA A 342 10.30 41.14 -5.60
C ALA A 342 11.56 40.29 -5.78
N ARG A 343 12.69 40.88 -6.21
CA ARG A 343 13.99 40.17 -6.31
C ARG A 343 14.51 39.72 -4.94
N ALA A 344 14.36 40.56 -3.90
CA ALA A 344 14.71 40.18 -2.54
C ALA A 344 13.84 39.00 -2.05
N ARG A 345 12.54 38.99 -2.37
CA ARG A 345 11.64 37.86 -2.07
C ARG A 345 12.04 36.58 -2.80
N LEU A 346 12.48 36.67 -4.06
CA LEU A 346 13.01 35.52 -4.80
C LEU A 346 14.28 34.96 -4.14
N ALA A 347 15.22 35.82 -3.74
CA ALA A 347 16.42 35.40 -3.02
C ALA A 347 16.09 34.73 -1.68
N LEU A 348 15.11 35.26 -0.94
CA LEU A 348 14.61 34.65 0.29
C LEU A 348 14.02 33.26 0.06
N ALA A 349 13.17 33.10 -0.97
CA ALA A 349 12.58 31.81 -1.31
C ALA A 349 13.65 30.77 -1.69
N GLY A 350 14.66 31.17 -2.49
CA GLY A 350 15.79 30.30 -2.84
C GLY A 350 16.62 29.87 -1.63
N ASN A 351 16.95 30.79 -0.73
CA ASN A 351 17.69 30.46 0.51
C ASN A 351 16.88 29.52 1.43
N LYS A 352 15.55 29.73 1.53
CA LYS A 352 14.66 28.83 2.28
C LYS A 352 14.64 27.42 1.69
N GLN A 353 14.61 27.30 0.36
CA GLN A 353 14.68 26.00 -0.32
C GLN A 353 16.03 25.31 -0.04
N ALA A 354 17.16 26.00 -0.21
CA ALA A 354 18.49 25.44 0.03
C ALA A 354 18.68 24.97 1.49
N LEU A 355 18.15 25.73 2.46
CA LEU A 355 18.16 25.32 3.87
C LEU A 355 17.33 24.05 4.09
N LEU A 356 16.15 23.96 3.46
CA LEU A 356 15.26 22.81 3.57
C LEU A 356 15.90 21.54 2.97
N GLU A 357 16.56 21.66 1.81
CA GLU A 357 17.34 20.56 1.19
C GLU A 357 18.39 20.00 2.15
N GLN A 358 19.16 20.87 2.80
CA GLN A 358 20.17 20.46 3.77
C GLN A 358 19.59 19.85 5.04
N GLN A 359 18.48 20.40 5.56
CA GLN A 359 17.80 19.84 6.73
C GLN A 359 17.30 18.43 6.46
N LEU A 360 16.70 18.19 5.29
CA LEU A 360 16.23 16.86 4.89
C LEU A 360 17.40 15.90 4.70
N ALA A 361 18.47 16.33 4.01
CA ALA A 361 19.67 15.51 3.85
C ALA A 361 20.30 15.14 5.21
N TYR A 362 20.33 16.07 6.16
CA TYR A 362 20.79 15.80 7.53
C TYR A 362 19.89 14.78 8.25
N GLN A 363 18.57 14.94 8.17
CA GLN A 363 17.62 14.03 8.82
C GLN A 363 17.75 12.59 8.30
N VAL A 364 17.94 12.42 6.99
CA VAL A 364 18.17 11.12 6.35
C VAL A 364 19.50 10.53 6.81
N LYS A 365 20.61 11.29 6.73
CA LYS A 365 21.94 10.85 7.17
C LYS A 365 21.96 10.45 8.64
N SER A 366 21.33 11.24 9.50
CA SER A 366 21.19 10.92 10.93
C SER A 366 20.40 9.63 11.15
N SER A 367 19.24 9.46 10.50
CA SER A 367 18.46 8.21 10.63
C SER A 367 19.19 6.99 10.06
N TRP A 368 20.01 7.18 9.02
CA TRP A 368 20.84 6.13 8.45
C TRP A 368 21.89 5.64 9.44
N GLN A 369 22.57 6.58 10.11
CA GLN A 369 23.55 6.26 11.15
C GLN A 369 22.90 5.58 12.36
N ASP A 370 21.73 6.06 12.81
CA ASP A 370 20.97 5.42 13.90
C ASP A 370 20.61 3.97 13.58
N TRP A 371 20.21 3.71 12.34
CA TRP A 371 19.89 2.36 11.87
C TRP A 371 21.13 1.46 11.81
N LEU A 372 22.25 1.95 11.23
CA LEU A 372 23.52 1.21 11.21
C LEU A 372 24.02 0.89 12.63
N PHE A 373 23.91 1.83 13.56
CA PHE A 373 24.25 1.62 14.96
C PHE A 373 23.38 0.52 15.58
N SER A 374 22.08 0.55 15.32
CA SER A 374 21.13 -0.46 15.81
C SER A 374 21.44 -1.85 15.26
N GLN A 375 21.86 -1.94 13.98
CA GLN A 375 22.28 -3.19 13.36
C GLN A 375 23.55 -3.77 14.01
N GLN A 376 24.56 -2.93 14.31
CA GLN A 376 25.78 -3.37 14.98
C GLN A 376 25.53 -3.78 16.43
N ARG A 377 24.68 -3.04 17.15
CA ARG A 377 24.25 -3.40 18.50
C ARG A 377 23.55 -4.76 18.52
N LEU A 378 22.73 -5.06 17.51
CA LEU A 378 22.07 -6.36 17.36
C LEU A 378 23.07 -7.51 17.17
N LYS A 379 24.12 -7.31 16.35
CA LYS A 379 25.22 -8.28 16.20
C LYS A 379 25.93 -8.55 17.54
N ALA A 380 26.20 -7.50 18.32
CA ALA A 380 26.80 -7.63 19.65
C ALA A 380 25.88 -8.38 20.64
N LEU A 381 24.57 -8.09 20.64
CA LEU A 381 23.59 -8.80 21.47
C LEU A 381 23.45 -10.27 21.09
N ALA A 382 23.52 -10.59 19.79
CA ALA A 382 23.52 -11.98 19.31
C ALA A 382 24.77 -12.74 19.77
N GLN A 383 25.93 -12.11 19.73
CA GLN A 383 27.16 -12.69 20.27
C GLN A 383 27.06 -12.91 21.80
N GLN A 384 26.46 -11.97 22.53
CA GLN A 384 26.22 -12.09 23.96
C GLN A 384 25.27 -13.25 24.29
N GLU A 385 24.18 -13.42 23.54
CA GLU A 385 23.23 -14.53 23.72
C GLU A 385 23.89 -15.89 23.45
N SER A 386 24.72 -15.98 22.42
CA SER A 386 25.51 -17.18 22.12
C SER A 386 26.46 -17.53 23.27
N LEU A 387 27.19 -16.54 23.83
CA LEU A 387 28.09 -16.75 24.96
C LEU A 387 27.34 -17.24 26.22
N PHE A 388 26.18 -16.67 26.52
CA PHE A 388 25.37 -17.11 27.66
C PHE A 388 24.72 -18.48 27.44
N THR A 389 24.42 -18.85 26.19
CA THR A 389 23.96 -20.20 25.86
C THR A 389 25.04 -21.22 26.17
N THR A 390 26.28 -20.98 25.73
CA THR A 390 27.42 -21.84 26.06
C THR A 390 27.71 -21.87 27.56
N LEU A 391 27.51 -20.75 28.28
CA LEU A 391 27.67 -20.70 29.72
C LEU A 391 26.63 -21.57 30.44
N LEU A 392 25.37 -21.52 30.02
CA LEU A 392 24.31 -22.36 30.59
C LEU A 392 24.56 -23.84 30.30
N GLU A 393 24.97 -24.20 29.09
CA GLU A 393 25.31 -25.59 28.73
C GLU A 393 26.43 -26.15 29.64
N LYS A 394 27.47 -25.35 29.90
CA LYS A 394 28.55 -25.74 30.82
C LYS A 394 28.06 -25.83 32.27
N ALA A 395 27.25 -24.87 32.72
CA ALA A 395 26.70 -24.87 34.07
C ALA A 395 25.77 -26.08 34.30
N GLU A 396 24.94 -26.45 33.33
CA GLU A 396 24.09 -27.65 33.42
C GLU A 396 24.92 -28.93 33.53
N LEU A 397 26.03 -29.03 32.79
CA LEU A 397 26.94 -30.16 32.89
C LEU A 397 27.57 -30.24 34.29
N GLN A 398 28.08 -29.12 34.81
CA GLN A 398 28.69 -29.05 36.15
C GLN A 398 27.69 -29.31 37.28
N TYR A 399 26.44 -28.89 37.11
CA TYR A 399 25.37 -29.18 38.07
C TYR A 399 25.05 -30.68 38.09
N ARG A 400 25.03 -31.34 36.92
CA ARG A 400 24.82 -32.79 36.82
C ARG A 400 25.99 -33.58 37.42
N THR A 401 27.22 -33.07 37.36
CA THR A 401 28.39 -33.70 37.99
C THR A 401 28.52 -33.35 39.48
N GLY A 402 27.70 -32.43 40.00
CA GLY A 402 27.69 -32.01 41.40
C GLY A 402 28.77 -31.00 41.78
N GLU A 403 29.44 -30.37 40.81
CA GLU A 403 30.50 -29.38 41.04
C GLU A 403 29.96 -28.00 41.44
N ILE A 404 28.75 -27.63 41.01
CA ILE A 404 28.13 -26.33 41.28
C ILE A 404 26.76 -26.46 41.96
N GLY A 405 26.35 -25.41 42.68
CA GLY A 405 25.06 -25.36 43.36
C GLY A 405 23.87 -25.08 42.42
N GLN A 406 22.65 -25.45 42.84
CA GLN A 406 21.41 -25.17 42.08
C GLN A 406 21.21 -23.66 41.81
N LEU A 407 21.63 -22.81 42.75
CA LEU A 407 21.59 -21.35 42.62
C LEU A 407 22.44 -20.84 41.44
N GLU A 408 23.64 -21.38 41.25
CA GLU A 408 24.54 -20.96 40.17
C GLU A 408 23.97 -21.35 38.79
N ASN A 409 23.36 -22.53 38.69
CA ASN A 409 22.64 -22.96 37.49
C ASN A 409 21.43 -22.06 37.18
N ILE A 410 20.65 -21.68 38.20
CA ILE A 410 19.52 -20.75 38.06
C ILE A 410 20.00 -19.35 37.63
N LEU A 411 21.12 -18.87 38.16
CA LEU A 411 21.71 -17.59 37.75
C LEU A 411 22.13 -17.61 36.28
N ALA A 412 22.79 -18.68 35.81
CA ALA A 412 23.13 -18.87 34.40
C ALA A 412 21.87 -18.83 33.50
N ALA A 413 20.80 -19.52 33.91
CA ALA A 413 19.54 -19.52 33.18
C ALA A 413 18.86 -18.14 33.15
N ASN A 414 18.94 -17.39 34.25
CA ASN A 414 18.43 -16.01 34.33
C ASN A 414 19.22 -15.07 33.41
N LEU A 415 20.55 -15.17 33.37
CA LEU A 415 21.40 -14.36 32.48
C LEU A 415 21.07 -14.62 31.00
N LEU A 416 20.89 -15.88 30.61
CA LEU A 416 20.44 -16.22 29.25
C LEU A 416 19.06 -15.64 28.95
N THR A 417 18.13 -15.73 29.89
CA THR A 417 16.78 -15.17 29.73
C THR A 417 16.82 -13.66 29.56
N GLN A 418 17.66 -12.95 30.34
CA GLN A 418 17.90 -11.52 30.19
C GLN A 418 18.51 -11.17 28.84
N ALA A 419 19.52 -11.91 28.38
CA ALA A 419 20.15 -11.69 27.08
C ALA A 419 19.17 -11.92 25.91
N ARG A 420 18.34 -12.95 25.99
CA ARG A 420 17.27 -13.20 25.00
C ARG A 420 16.23 -12.09 24.97
N ASN A 421 15.85 -11.57 26.14
CA ASN A 421 14.93 -10.43 26.22
C ASN A 421 15.56 -9.15 25.63
N ALA A 422 16.84 -8.89 25.92
CA ALA A 422 17.58 -7.78 25.33
C ALA A 422 17.71 -7.91 23.80
N LEU A 423 17.95 -9.11 23.28
CA LEU A 423 18.01 -9.39 21.86
C LEU A 423 16.65 -9.17 21.17
N LYS A 424 15.55 -9.65 21.76
CA LYS A 424 14.19 -9.38 21.26
C LYS A 424 13.89 -7.88 21.23
N GLN A 425 14.25 -7.16 22.28
CA GLN A 425 14.12 -5.70 22.33
C GLN A 425 14.98 -5.02 21.26
N GLY A 426 16.20 -5.49 21.04
CA GLY A 426 17.10 -5.00 19.99
C GLY A 426 16.52 -5.19 18.57
N HIS A 427 15.84 -6.31 18.30
CA HIS A 427 15.12 -6.50 17.02
C HIS A 427 13.99 -5.48 16.82
N ILE A 428 13.25 -5.15 17.88
CA ILE A 428 12.18 -4.16 17.82
C ILE A 428 12.76 -2.77 17.56
N GLU A 429 13.85 -2.40 18.24
CA GLU A 429 14.54 -1.13 18.08
C GLU A 429 15.15 -0.96 16.68
N GLU A 430 15.78 -2.01 16.12
CA GLU A 430 16.27 -2.01 14.74
C GLU A 430 15.13 -1.82 13.75
N GLY A 431 14.02 -2.55 13.94
CA GLY A 431 12.84 -2.42 13.10
C GLY A 431 12.27 -1.00 13.12
N GLN A 432 12.16 -0.38 14.30
CA GLN A 432 11.72 1.00 14.45
C GLN A 432 12.69 2.00 13.82
N ALA A 433 14.00 1.82 13.98
CA ALA A 433 15.01 2.66 13.34
C ALA A 433 14.92 2.56 11.81
N PHE A 434 14.77 1.36 11.25
CA PHE A 434 14.61 1.15 9.83
C PHE A 434 13.31 1.76 9.30
N THR A 435 12.18 1.58 10.00
CA THR A 435 10.91 2.23 9.60
C THR A 435 11.02 3.76 9.64
N ARG A 436 11.69 4.35 10.65
CA ARG A 436 11.95 5.80 10.70
C ARG A 436 12.79 6.27 9.50
N LEU A 437 13.80 5.50 9.12
CA LEU A 437 14.60 5.78 7.93
C LEU A 437 13.74 5.76 6.67
N LEU A 438 12.94 4.71 6.44
CA LEU A 438 12.07 4.60 5.27
C LEU A 438 11.04 5.75 5.18
N GLN A 439 10.46 6.14 6.32
CA GLN A 439 9.52 7.26 6.39
C GLN A 439 10.19 8.59 6.06
N ARG A 440 11.42 8.82 6.54
CA ARG A 440 12.18 10.03 6.21
C ARG A 440 12.68 10.01 4.77
N SER A 441 13.04 8.83 4.26
CA SER A 441 13.60 8.68 2.92
C SER A 441 12.56 8.59 1.80
N PHE A 442 11.26 8.45 2.14
CA PHE A 442 10.17 8.16 1.20
C PHE A 442 10.47 6.97 0.27
N ALA A 443 11.25 6.00 0.78
CA ALA A 443 11.74 4.86 0.02
C ALA A 443 10.96 3.61 0.42
N GLU A 444 9.76 3.43 -0.14
CA GLU A 444 8.96 2.24 0.15
C GLU A 444 9.47 1.02 -0.63
N GLY A 445 9.53 -0.15 0.04
CA GLY A 445 9.83 -1.41 -0.64
C GLY A 445 11.31 -1.71 -0.89
N TYR A 446 12.24 -1.09 -0.17
CA TYR A 446 13.67 -1.42 -0.25
C TYR A 446 14.09 -2.46 0.79
N ARG A 447 15.10 -3.28 0.45
CA ARG A 447 15.69 -4.24 1.38
C ARG A 447 16.78 -3.57 2.24
N ARG A 448 16.97 -4.10 3.45
CA ARG A 448 18.08 -3.75 4.36
C ARG A 448 19.42 -3.93 3.65
N SER A 449 20.25 -2.89 3.64
CA SER A 449 21.64 -2.94 3.16
C SER A 449 22.56 -3.68 4.14
N SER A 450 23.68 -4.17 3.61
CA SER A 450 24.76 -4.84 4.34
C SER A 450 25.87 -3.90 4.83
N ASP A 451 25.67 -2.59 4.72
CA ASP A 451 26.67 -1.58 5.09
C ASP A 451 27.14 -1.67 6.55
N SER A 452 28.38 -1.22 6.77
CA SER A 452 29.03 -1.22 8.07
C SER A 452 29.14 0.18 8.67
N LEU A 453 29.08 0.26 10.00
CA LEU A 453 29.22 1.52 10.72
C LEU A 453 30.69 1.98 10.64
N GLN A 454 30.93 3.08 9.96
CA GLN A 454 32.23 3.76 9.97
C GLN A 454 32.23 4.86 11.03
N LEU A 455 33.32 4.98 11.79
CA LEU A 455 33.51 6.08 12.73
C LEU A 455 33.76 7.36 11.92
N LEU A 456 32.83 8.33 11.95
CA LEU A 456 33.09 9.62 11.35
C LEU A 456 34.07 10.42 12.22
N ALA A 457 35.15 10.90 11.60
CA ALA A 457 36.02 11.88 12.24
C ALA A 457 35.24 13.20 12.42
N LEU A 458 35.35 13.79 13.61
CA LEU A 458 34.87 15.17 13.81
C LEU A 458 35.69 16.10 12.89
N PRO A 459 35.05 17.04 12.18
CA PRO A 459 35.78 18.00 11.38
C PRO A 459 36.72 18.81 12.28
N ALA A 460 38.00 18.91 11.88
CA ALA A 460 39.08 19.45 12.70
C ALA A 460 39.06 20.98 12.86
N THR A 461 38.05 21.69 12.34
CA THR A 461 37.98 23.15 12.36
C THR A 461 36.55 23.63 12.64
N ASP A 462 36.43 24.60 13.55
CA ASP A 462 35.25 25.43 13.79
C ASP A 462 34.93 26.29 12.55
N SER A 463 34.43 25.65 11.50
CA SER A 463 34.05 26.35 10.27
C SER A 463 32.75 27.11 10.52
N THR A 464 32.88 28.41 10.79
CA THR A 464 31.79 29.41 10.80
C THR A 464 30.91 29.37 9.54
N ALA A 465 31.41 28.77 8.45
CA ALA A 465 30.67 28.46 7.23
C ALA A 465 29.42 27.58 7.46
N SER A 466 29.42 26.71 8.48
CA SER A 466 28.25 25.86 8.79
C SER A 466 27.07 26.65 9.38
N LEU A 467 27.35 27.79 10.04
CA LEU A 467 26.34 28.68 10.62
C LEU A 467 25.79 29.70 9.61
N GLN A 468 26.49 29.94 8.50
CA GLN A 468 26.05 30.91 7.48
C GLN A 468 24.76 30.48 6.78
N LEU A 469 24.57 29.18 6.55
CA LEU A 469 23.40 28.67 5.84
C LEU A 469 22.08 28.91 6.59
N PRO A 470 21.92 28.58 7.89
CA PRO A 470 20.70 28.88 8.64
C PRO A 470 20.49 30.38 8.92
N LEU A 471 21.56 31.19 8.94
CA LEU A 471 21.45 32.65 9.10
C LEU A 471 21.02 33.35 7.81
N SER A 472 21.33 32.78 6.65
CA SER A 472 21.07 33.40 5.34
C SER A 472 19.59 33.72 5.04
N PRO A 473 18.56 32.94 5.43
CA PRO A 473 17.17 33.32 5.22
C PRO A 473 16.73 34.45 6.15
N LEU A 474 17.25 34.47 7.39
CA LEU A 474 16.92 35.51 8.37
C LEU A 474 17.45 36.88 7.92
N GLU A 475 18.69 36.91 7.43
CA GLU A 475 19.26 38.14 6.83
C GLU A 475 18.44 38.62 5.63
N GLN A 476 17.94 37.69 4.80
CA GLN A 476 17.10 38.04 3.66
C GLN A 476 15.68 38.48 4.05
N GLU A 477 15.11 38.01 5.16
CA GLU A 477 13.84 38.53 5.67
C GLU A 477 13.95 40.01 6.05
N ILE A 478 15.07 40.40 6.68
CA ILE A 478 15.35 41.80 7.01
C ILE A 478 15.47 42.63 5.72
N GLU A 479 16.17 42.12 4.70
CA GLU A 479 16.31 42.83 3.43
C GLU A 479 14.98 42.96 2.68
N VAL A 480 14.14 41.91 2.68
CA VAL A 480 12.78 41.97 2.11
C VAL A 480 11.94 43.02 2.81
N ALA A 481 11.96 43.07 4.14
CA ALA A 481 11.23 44.08 4.92
C ALA A 481 11.72 45.50 4.61
N ARG A 482 13.04 45.72 4.51
CA ARG A 482 13.63 47.01 4.12
C ARG A 482 13.20 47.43 2.72
N ARG A 483 13.22 46.53 1.74
CA ARG A 483 12.80 46.83 0.36
C ARG A 483 11.31 47.09 0.26
N GLN A 484 10.50 46.40 1.04
CA GLN A 484 9.06 46.63 1.12
C GLN A 484 8.76 48.03 1.71
N ALA A 485 9.45 48.44 2.78
CA ALA A 485 9.31 49.78 3.34
C ALA A 485 9.65 50.88 2.31
N GLN A 486 10.67 50.65 1.46
CA GLN A 486 11.00 51.58 0.37
C GLN A 486 9.92 51.64 -0.73
N VAL A 487 9.16 50.57 -0.94
CA VAL A 487 8.01 50.57 -1.86
C VAL A 487 6.88 51.41 -1.28
N GLU A 488 6.57 51.23 0.01
CA GLU A 488 5.52 51.98 0.71
C GLU A 488 5.85 53.48 0.79
N ASP A 489 7.09 53.84 1.14
CA ASP A 489 7.57 55.23 1.11
C ASP A 489 7.40 55.87 -0.28
N ARG A 490 7.63 55.10 -1.36
CA ARG A 490 7.40 55.58 -2.71
C ARG A 490 5.93 55.70 -3.08
N MET A 491 5.04 54.85 -2.56
CA MET A 491 3.60 54.98 -2.79
C MET A 491 3.01 56.26 -2.22
N LEU A 492 3.63 56.85 -1.19
CA LEU A 492 3.20 58.13 -0.61
C LEU A 492 3.49 59.36 -1.50
N LYS A 493 4.23 59.20 -2.60
CA LYS A 493 4.58 60.29 -3.53
C LYS A 493 3.47 60.49 -4.58
N PRO A 494 3.35 61.71 -5.15
CA PRO A 494 2.28 62.01 -6.08
C PRO A 494 2.32 61.15 -7.36
N GLU A 495 1.13 60.71 -7.78
CA GLU A 495 0.91 59.97 -9.02
C GLU A 495 0.81 60.93 -10.22
N LEU A 496 1.41 60.57 -11.35
CA LEU A 496 1.26 61.32 -12.60
C LEU A 496 0.13 60.73 -13.44
N ARG A 497 -0.86 61.55 -13.80
CA ARG A 497 -1.97 61.18 -14.68
C ARG A 497 -1.98 62.12 -15.88
N LEU A 498 -2.08 61.54 -17.07
CA LEU A 498 -2.30 62.28 -18.32
C LEU A 498 -3.72 61.99 -18.78
N GLY A 499 -4.52 63.04 -18.96
CA GLY A 499 -5.90 62.92 -19.44
C GLY A 499 -6.21 63.97 -20.49
N ALA A 500 -7.06 63.61 -21.46
CA ALA A 500 -7.58 64.49 -22.50
C ALA A 500 -9.10 64.34 -22.62
#